data_AF-A0A819YNT7-F1
#
_entry.id   AF-A0A819YNT7-F1
#
_cell.length_a   1.000
_cell.length_b   1.000
_cell.length_c   1.000
_cell.angle_alpha   90.00
_cell.angle_beta   90.00
_cell.angle_gamma   90.00
#
_symmetry.space_group_name_H-M   'P 1'
#
loop_
_entity.id
_entity.type
_entity.pdbx_description
1 polymer ?
#
loop_
_entity_poly.entity_id
_entity_poly.type
_entity_poly.pdbx_seq_one_letter_code
_entity_poly.pdbx_strand_id
1 'polypeptide(L)'
;KLSAAHCDSEAFSNCSRRVIQLKQKIVNNTRTKYNDFTETRELLGQLLHTVQDFYSHSNWIEMGKTDINTLMGYNETIGTVTAPDQATCTSSGCKKIEKTCIRKFPFNNNIIY
;
A
#
# COMPACT_ATOMS: atom_id res chain seq x y z
N LYS A 1 -9.00 11.93 -15.56
CA LYS A 1 -8.22 11.67 -14.32
C LYS A 1 -9.22 11.24 -13.24
N LEU A 2 -9.21 9.97 -12.83
CA LEU A 2 -10.08 9.47 -11.75
C LEU A 2 -9.44 9.86 -10.41
N SER A 3 -9.85 10.98 -9.82
CA SER A 3 -9.34 11.45 -8.51
C SER A 3 -9.52 10.39 -7.41
N ALA A 4 -10.55 9.53 -7.52
CA ALA A 4 -10.83 8.45 -6.58
C ALA A 4 -9.85 7.26 -6.62
N ALA A 5 -8.86 7.27 -7.52
CA ALA A 5 -7.78 6.27 -7.56
C ALA A 5 -6.55 6.70 -6.76
N HIS A 6 -6.45 7.99 -6.42
CA HIS A 6 -5.33 8.52 -5.68
C HIS A 6 -5.59 8.47 -4.18
N CYS A 7 -4.58 8.00 -3.45
CA CYS A 7 -4.42 8.16 -2.02
C CYS A 7 -3.75 9.52 -1.77
N ASP A 8 -4.49 10.60 -2.00
CA ASP A 8 -4.08 11.90 -1.51
C ASP A 8 -4.28 11.98 0.01
N SER A 9 -3.48 12.85 0.66
CA SER A 9 -3.24 12.94 2.11
C SER A 9 -4.48 12.99 3.02
N GLU A 10 -5.70 13.13 2.48
CA GLU A 10 -6.92 13.31 3.26
C GLU A 10 -7.85 12.08 3.25
N ALA A 11 -7.51 11.01 2.50
CA ALA A 11 -8.41 9.88 2.27
C ALA A 11 -7.77 8.49 2.46
N PHE A 12 -6.76 8.34 3.31
CA PHE A 12 -6.12 7.03 3.54
C PHE A 12 -7.11 5.92 3.99
N SER A 13 -8.15 6.28 4.72
CA SER A 13 -9.22 5.34 5.07
C SER A 13 -10.00 4.84 3.87
N ASN A 14 -10.25 5.71 2.89
CA ASN A 14 -10.87 5.34 1.62
C ASN A 14 -9.95 4.45 0.80
N CYS A 15 -8.64 4.69 0.83
CA CYS A 15 -7.67 3.81 0.18
C CYS A 15 -7.65 2.40 0.80
N SER A 16 -7.65 2.31 2.13
CA SER A 16 -7.72 1.00 2.80
C SER A 16 -9.03 0.29 2.51
N ARG A 17 -10.17 1.01 2.56
CA ARG A 17 -11.48 0.49 2.17
C ARG A 17 -11.48 -0.02 0.73
N ARG A 18 -10.88 0.72 -0.20
CA ARG A 18 -10.74 0.33 -1.61
C ARG A 18 -9.96 -0.98 -1.75
N VAL A 19 -8.84 -1.14 -1.02
CA VAL A 19 -8.08 -2.41 -1.01
C VAL A 19 -8.92 -3.57 -0.46
N ILE A 20 -9.67 -3.36 0.62
CA ILE A 20 -10.57 -4.39 1.18
C ILE A 20 -11.62 -4.83 0.15
N GLN A 21 -12.26 -3.87 -0.52
CA GLN A 21 -13.29 -4.14 -1.53
C GLN A 21 -12.72 -4.87 -2.76
N LEU A 22 -11.57 -4.42 -3.27
CA LEU A 22 -10.91 -5.07 -4.42
C LEU A 22 -10.48 -6.51 -4.06
N LYS A 23 -9.95 -6.73 -2.86
CA LYS A 23 -9.58 -8.07 -2.37
C LYS A 23 -10.79 -9.00 -2.34
N GLN A 24 -11.94 -8.54 -1.85
CA GLN A 24 -13.18 -9.32 -1.84
C GLN A 24 -13.63 -9.68 -3.26
N LYS A 25 -13.60 -8.74 -4.20
CA LYS A 25 -13.96 -9.00 -5.61
C LYS A 25 -13.03 -10.03 -6.25
N ILE A 26 -11.71 -9.92 -6.04
CA ILE A 26 -10.71 -10.88 -6.53
C ILE A 26 -10.99 -12.29 -5.99
N VAL A 27 -11.23 -12.43 -4.68
CA VAL A 27 -11.53 -13.74 -4.07
C VAL A 27 -12.84 -14.32 -4.61
N ASN A 28 -13.85 -13.49 -4.87
CA ASN A 28 -15.11 -13.98 -5.44
C ASN A 28 -14.95 -14.41 -6.90
N ASN A 29 -14.25 -13.62 -7.73
CA ASN A 29 -14.05 -13.94 -9.14
C ASN A 29 -13.20 -15.20 -9.34
N THR A 30 -12.22 -15.44 -8.47
CA THR A 30 -11.38 -16.66 -8.50
C THR A 30 -12.09 -17.94 -8.10
N ARG A 31 -13.29 -17.85 -7.49
CA ARG A 31 -14.13 -19.01 -7.11
C ARG A 31 -15.11 -19.41 -8.21
N THR A 32 -15.16 -18.68 -9.31
CA THR A 32 -16.03 -19.03 -10.44
C THR A 32 -15.51 -20.30 -11.14
N LYS A 33 -16.41 -21.10 -11.72
CA LYS A 33 -16.05 -22.36 -12.40
C LYS A 33 -15.35 -22.14 -13.75
N TYR A 34 -15.22 -20.90 -14.20
CA TYR A 34 -14.64 -20.53 -15.48
C TYR A 34 -13.19 -20.07 -15.27
N ASN A 35 -12.26 -20.56 -16.09
CA ASN A 35 -10.83 -20.20 -16.02
C ASN A 35 -10.52 -18.83 -16.66
N ASP A 36 -11.49 -17.92 -16.75
CA ASP A 36 -11.26 -16.56 -17.24
C ASP A 36 -10.93 -15.62 -16.08
N PHE A 37 -9.65 -15.23 -16.01
CA PHE A 37 -9.13 -14.35 -14.98
C PHE A 37 -8.88 -12.93 -15.49
N THR A 38 -9.41 -12.54 -16.66
CA THR A 38 -9.18 -11.21 -17.25
C THR A 38 -9.58 -10.10 -16.29
N GLU A 39 -10.84 -10.12 -15.81
CA GLU A 39 -11.33 -9.14 -14.83
C GLU A 39 -10.55 -9.22 -13.50
N THR A 40 -10.21 -10.43 -13.05
CA THR A 40 -9.44 -10.65 -11.83
C THR A 40 -8.07 -9.97 -11.90
N ARG A 41 -7.39 -10.04 -13.05
CA ARG A 41 -6.10 -9.37 -13.28
C ARG A 41 -6.22 -7.86 -13.28
N GLU A 42 -7.29 -7.31 -13.85
CA GLU A 42 -7.56 -5.87 -13.83
C GLU A 42 -7.82 -5.37 -12.41
N LEU A 43 -8.64 -6.09 -11.64
CA LEU A 43 -8.90 -5.79 -10.23
C LEU A 43 -7.62 -5.87 -9.39
N LEU A 44 -6.77 -6.84 -9.65
CA LEU A 44 -5.46 -6.95 -9.01
C LEU A 44 -4.55 -5.76 -9.35
N GLY A 45 -4.53 -5.34 -10.62
CA GLY A 45 -3.79 -4.14 -11.04
C GLY A 45 -4.27 -2.89 -10.32
N GLN A 46 -5.58 -2.71 -10.18
CA GLN A 46 -6.16 -1.60 -9.42
C GLN A 46 -5.78 -1.65 -7.94
N LEU A 47 -5.75 -2.85 -7.34
CA LEU A 47 -5.36 -3.03 -5.94
C LEU A 47 -3.89 -2.66 -5.73
N LEU A 48 -3.01 -3.17 -6.59
CA LEU A 48 -1.57 -2.88 -6.53
C LEU A 48 -1.30 -1.39 -6.71
N HIS A 49 -1.99 -0.75 -7.63
CA HIS A 49 -1.90 0.69 -7.84
C HIS A 49 -2.26 1.47 -6.57
N THR A 50 -3.37 1.13 -5.90
CA THR A 50 -3.77 1.79 -4.64
C THR A 50 -2.72 1.59 -3.52
N VAL A 51 -2.11 0.42 -3.43
CA VAL A 51 -1.03 0.17 -2.44
C VAL A 51 0.23 0.99 -2.77
N GLN A 52 0.60 1.07 -4.05
CA GLN A 52 1.75 1.87 -4.49
C GLN A 52 1.54 3.36 -4.22
N ASP A 53 0.33 3.86 -4.50
CA ASP A 53 -0.02 5.27 -4.30
C ASP A 53 0.02 5.62 -2.80
N PHE A 54 -0.47 4.72 -1.92
CA PHE A 54 -0.33 4.89 -0.47
C PHE A 54 1.13 5.03 -0.02
N TYR A 55 2.05 4.18 -0.47
CA TYR A 55 3.46 4.30 -0.08
C TYR A 55 4.19 5.46 -0.76
N SER A 56 3.65 5.99 -1.86
CA SER A 56 4.22 7.15 -2.56
C SER A 56 3.79 8.48 -1.93
N HIS A 57 2.60 8.52 -1.32
CA HIS A 57 2.01 9.74 -0.77
C HIS A 57 1.87 9.74 0.76
N SER A 58 2.10 8.61 1.43
CA SER A 58 2.20 8.56 2.89
C SER A 58 3.62 8.84 3.34
N ASN A 59 3.76 9.37 4.55
CA ASN A 59 5.05 9.57 5.18
C ASN A 59 5.51 8.32 5.97
N TRP A 60 5.07 7.12 5.56
CA TRP A 60 5.26 5.89 6.32
C TRP A 60 6.74 5.58 6.56
N ILE A 61 7.58 5.78 5.54
CA ILE A 61 9.03 5.55 5.63
C ILE A 61 9.72 6.68 6.39
N GLU A 62 9.27 7.92 6.21
CA GLU A 62 9.77 9.13 6.87
C GLU A 62 9.56 9.08 8.39
N MET A 63 8.48 8.41 8.84
CA MET A 63 8.26 8.07 10.26
C MET A 63 9.22 7.00 10.79
N GLY A 64 10.18 6.57 9.98
CA GLY A 64 11.19 5.57 10.34
C GLY A 64 10.66 4.14 10.39
N LYS A 65 9.47 3.86 9.85
CA LYS A 65 8.93 2.51 9.71
C LYS A 65 9.66 1.77 8.59
N THR A 66 10.04 0.53 8.86
CA THR A 66 10.80 -0.32 7.92
C THR A 66 10.02 -1.56 7.48
N ASP A 67 8.86 -1.80 8.08
CA ASP A 67 7.99 -2.94 7.78
C ASP A 67 6.68 -2.44 7.15
N ILE A 68 5.87 -3.36 6.61
CA ILE A 68 4.58 -3.04 5.99
C ILE A 68 3.60 -2.46 7.03
N ASN A 69 2.70 -1.59 6.57
CA ASN A 69 1.53 -1.22 7.36
C ASN A 69 0.58 -2.43 7.44
N THR A 70 0.47 -3.04 8.62
CA THR A 70 -0.36 -4.23 8.85
C THR A 70 -1.86 -3.97 8.87
N LEU A 71 -2.27 -2.70 8.95
CA LEU A 71 -3.68 -2.29 8.95
C LEU A 71 -4.18 -1.96 7.53
N MET A 72 -3.28 -1.58 6.62
CA MET A 72 -3.62 -1.25 5.25
C MET A 72 -4.25 -2.45 4.52
N GLY A 73 -5.48 -2.29 4.03
CA GLY A 73 -6.23 -3.38 3.38
C GLY A 73 -6.78 -4.45 4.35
N TYR A 74 -6.67 -4.21 5.66
CA TYR A 74 -7.24 -5.02 6.73
C TYR A 74 -8.33 -4.27 7.51
N ASN A 75 -8.08 -3.01 7.86
CA ASN A 75 -9.03 -2.12 8.54
C ASN A 75 -9.10 -0.77 7.81
N GLU A 76 -10.22 -0.05 7.91
CA GLU A 76 -10.35 1.29 7.33
C GLU A 76 -9.40 2.28 8.01
N THR A 77 -9.12 2.13 9.30
CA THR A 77 -8.10 2.92 9.99
C THR A 77 -6.72 2.31 9.76
N ILE A 78 -5.81 3.08 9.16
CA ILE A 78 -4.45 2.64 8.85
C ILE A 78 -3.41 2.97 9.95
N GLY A 79 -3.87 3.37 11.13
CA GLY A 79 -3.04 3.82 12.25
C GLY A 79 -2.56 5.27 12.09
N THR A 80 -1.63 5.68 12.97
CA THR A 80 -1.04 7.03 12.93
C THR A 80 -0.10 7.16 11.74
N VAL A 81 -0.58 7.82 10.70
CA VAL A 81 0.22 8.59 9.74
C VAL A 81 0.10 10.06 10.14
N THR A 82 1.14 10.84 9.87
CA THR A 82 1.18 12.28 10.18
C THR A 82 -0.02 13.00 9.56
N ALA A 83 -0.64 13.90 10.31
CA ALA A 83 -1.80 14.65 9.86
C ALA A 83 -1.45 15.53 8.63
N PRO A 84 -2.42 15.87 7.77
CA PRO A 84 -2.16 16.63 6.54
C PRO A 84 -1.41 17.95 6.75
N ASP A 85 -1.53 18.54 7.93
CA ASP A 85 -0.91 19.79 8.37
C ASP A 85 0.45 19.61 9.08
N GLN A 86 0.81 18.38 9.43
CA GLN A 86 2.02 18.10 10.16
C GLN A 86 3.18 17.97 9.16
N ALA A 87 3.96 19.04 9.03
CA ALA A 87 5.11 19.08 8.13
C ALA A 87 6.13 17.98 8.46
N THR A 88 6.38 17.09 7.51
CA THR A 88 7.45 16.08 7.59
C THR A 88 8.85 16.68 7.49
N CYS A 89 8.93 17.92 6.99
CA CYS A 89 10.15 18.70 6.92
C CYS A 89 9.95 20.05 7.61
N THR A 90 10.92 20.46 8.41
CA THR A 90 10.90 21.77 9.08
C THR A 90 11.31 22.89 8.13
N SER A 91 11.13 24.15 8.52
CA SER A 91 11.68 25.32 7.79
C SER A 91 13.22 25.27 7.64
N SER A 92 13.89 24.45 8.45
CA SER A 92 15.32 24.13 8.35
C SER A 92 15.65 23.04 7.31
N GLY A 93 14.64 22.55 6.57
CA GLY A 93 14.75 21.49 5.58
C GLY A 93 14.42 20.10 6.12
N CYS A 94 14.54 19.09 5.25
CA CYS A 94 14.43 17.67 5.59
C CYS A 94 15.82 17.13 5.95
N LYS A 95 15.99 16.53 7.13
CA LYS A 95 17.23 15.78 7.44
C LYS A 95 17.10 14.38 6.85
N LYS A 96 17.88 14.07 5.80
CA LYS A 96 17.94 12.71 5.24
C LYS A 96 18.35 11.75 6.35
N ILE A 97 17.48 10.79 6.68
CA ILE A 97 17.82 9.69 7.56
C ILE A 97 18.36 8.57 6.68
N GLU A 98 19.67 8.36 6.70
CA GLU A 98 20.26 7.19 6.04
C GLU A 98 20.05 5.98 6.94
N LYS A 99 19.03 5.18 6.63
CA LYS A 99 18.84 3.85 7.22
C LYS A 99 19.19 2.79 6.19
N THR A 100 20.10 1.88 6.54
CA THR A 100 20.36 0.69 5.75
C THR A 100 19.12 -0.21 5.84
N CYS A 101 18.48 -0.50 4.71
CA CYS A 101 17.44 -1.51 4.67
C CYS A 101 18.08 -2.88 4.92
N ILE A 102 17.92 -3.40 6.14
CA ILE A 102 18.42 -4.73 6.50
C ILE A 102 17.41 -5.75 5.94
N ARG A 103 17.82 -6.54 4.94
CA ARG A 103 17.02 -7.69 4.49
C ARG A 103 16.82 -8.64 5.67
N LYS A 104 15.61 -8.71 6.21
CA LYS A 104 15.22 -9.69 7.24
C LYS A 104 14.98 -11.11 6.69
N PHE A 105 15.00 -11.30 5.36
CA PHE A 105 14.78 -12.59 4.72
C PHE A 105 16.00 -12.99 3.87
N PRO A 106 16.72 -14.07 4.23
CA PRO A 106 17.71 -14.67 3.34
C PRO A 106 16.98 -15.34 2.17
N PHE A 107 17.32 -14.97 0.93
CA PHE A 107 16.93 -15.76 -0.23
C PHE A 107 17.79 -17.03 -0.23
N ASN A 108 17.20 -18.17 0.10
CA ASN A 108 17.83 -19.46 -0.14
C ASN A 108 17.79 -19.74 -1.65
N ASN A 109 18.94 -19.72 -2.31
CA ASN A 109 19.11 -20.04 -3.73
C ASN A 109 18.96 -21.56 -4.05
N ASN A 110 18.25 -22.34 -3.23
CA ASN A 110 18.03 -23.77 -3.45
C ASN A 110 16.64 -24.04 -4.03
N ILE A 111 16.32 -23.43 -5.18
CA ILE A 111 15.27 -23.96 -6.06
C ILE A 111 16.01 -24.68 -7.19
N ILE A 112 16.13 -26.00 -7.03
CA ILE A 112 16.55 -26.94 -8.06
C ILE A 112 15.39 -27.01 -9.07
N TYR A 113 15.67 -26.69 -10.34
CA TYR A 113 14.81 -27.05 -11.47
C TYR A 113 15.00 -28.53 -11.81
#